data_AF-A0A2G3E558-F1
#
_entry.id   AF-A0A2G3E558-F1
#
_cell.length_a   1.000
_cell.length_b   1.000
_cell.length_c   1.000
_cell.angle_alpha   90.00
_cell.angle_beta   90.00
_cell.angle_gamma   90.00
#
_symmetry.space_group_name_H-M   'P 1'
#
loop_
_entity.id
_entity.type
_entity.pdbx_description
1 polymer ?
#
loop_
_entity_poly.entity_id
_entity_poly.type
_entity_poly.pdbx_seq_one_letter_code
_entity_poly.pdbx_strand_id
1 'polypeptide(L)'
;MKKKLALLLGALVAAITLTACGTDPKEADYNGKTYQELETEMNQYVSVIGMLHSSVASFVEQNNMKPEDFDYSQMTSEETIESYKSYGVNEQELAAVESWDNIVAQYGELDRTDAESFTINKAGNTTTTDISLYFKNEDGVEKEVIFEIVYKSWNMEVTGVTIEPYKSLTEKMTKAGLNTVISMSVVFVVLIVISLIISAFNIFPYLEKRKKEKAQQVSAAPAVETVATTEVVEETDDLELVAVIAAAIAASEGCSTSDFVVRSINRR
;
A
#
# COMPACT_ATOMS: atom_id res chain seq x y z
N MET A 1 1.89 -26.88 -34.88
CA MET A 1 2.87 -26.99 -33.77
C MET A 1 4.11 -26.12 -33.98
N LYS A 2 4.74 -26.09 -35.16
CA LYS A 2 5.93 -25.27 -35.46
C LYS A 2 5.77 -23.76 -35.19
N LYS A 3 4.62 -23.17 -35.53
CA LYS A 3 4.33 -21.73 -35.28
C LYS A 3 4.18 -21.39 -33.79
N LYS A 4 3.61 -22.30 -32.98
CA LYS A 4 3.47 -22.11 -31.52
C LYS A 4 4.81 -22.31 -30.81
N LEU A 5 5.62 -23.25 -31.28
CA LEU A 5 6.99 -23.47 -30.78
C LEU A 5 7.90 -22.27 -31.08
N ALA A 6 7.82 -21.71 -32.30
CA ALA A 6 8.59 -20.52 -32.66
C ALA A 6 8.21 -19.28 -31.83
N LEU A 7 6.92 -19.14 -31.47
CA LEU A 7 6.42 -18.05 -30.62
C LEU A 7 6.89 -18.19 -29.17
N LEU A 8 6.86 -19.41 -28.62
CA LEU A 8 7.42 -19.70 -27.29
C LEU A 8 8.93 -19.48 -27.25
N LEU A 9 9.65 -19.87 -28.29
CA LEU A 9 11.10 -19.70 -28.37
C LEU A 9 11.49 -18.22 -28.56
N GLY A 10 10.71 -17.46 -29.34
CA GLY A 10 10.86 -16.02 -29.46
C GLY A 10 10.58 -15.27 -28.15
N ALA A 11 9.56 -15.69 -27.39
CA ALA A 11 9.26 -15.13 -26.08
C ALA A 11 10.36 -15.46 -25.05
N LEU A 12 10.91 -16.67 -25.10
CA LEU A 12 12.01 -17.09 -24.22
C LEU A 12 13.31 -16.34 -24.54
N VAL A 13 13.62 -16.15 -25.83
CA VAL A 13 14.78 -15.34 -26.27
C VAL A 13 14.60 -13.89 -25.87
N ALA A 14 13.41 -13.30 -26.05
CA ALA A 14 13.12 -11.94 -25.60
C ALA A 14 13.28 -11.80 -24.07
N ALA A 15 12.84 -12.79 -23.30
CA ALA A 15 13.01 -12.83 -21.85
C ALA A 15 14.49 -12.93 -21.43
N ILE A 16 15.32 -13.66 -22.18
CA ILE A 16 16.77 -13.82 -21.91
C ILE A 16 17.56 -12.58 -22.36
N THR A 17 17.16 -11.90 -23.45
CA THR A 17 17.85 -10.70 -23.92
C THR A 17 17.63 -9.47 -23.05
N LEU A 18 16.63 -9.49 -22.15
CA LEU A 18 16.36 -8.41 -21.20
C LEU A 18 17.31 -8.40 -19.99
N THR A 19 18.06 -9.47 -19.74
CA THR A 19 18.90 -9.61 -18.52
C THR A 19 20.39 -9.32 -18.74
N ALA A 20 20.79 -8.86 -19.93
CA ALA A 20 22.20 -8.94 -20.36
C ALA A 20 22.93 -7.59 -20.52
N CYS A 21 22.45 -6.50 -19.93
CA CYS A 21 23.15 -5.21 -20.00
C CYS A 21 23.25 -4.56 -18.62
N GLY A 22 24.08 -5.15 -17.75
CA GLY A 22 24.54 -4.51 -16.52
C GLY A 22 26.04 -4.27 -16.65
N THR A 23 26.48 -3.01 -16.54
CA THR A 23 27.88 -2.70 -16.28
C THR A 23 28.30 -3.33 -14.95
N ASP A 24 29.55 -3.79 -14.83
CA ASP A 24 30.07 -4.26 -13.55
C ASP A 24 29.85 -3.17 -12.48
N PRO A 25 29.15 -3.46 -11.37
CA PRO A 25 28.93 -2.49 -10.30
C PRO A 25 30.21 -1.83 -9.80
N LYS A 26 31.35 -2.53 -9.85
CA LYS A 26 32.64 -2.00 -9.38
C LYS A 26 33.25 -0.96 -10.32
N GLU A 27 32.85 -0.95 -11.59
CA GLU A 27 33.33 0.00 -12.60
C GLU A 27 32.29 1.09 -12.92
N ALA A 28 31.10 1.00 -12.33
CA ALA A 28 30.02 1.97 -12.54
C ALA A 28 30.26 3.28 -11.75
N ASP A 29 29.86 4.40 -12.36
CA ASP A 29 29.77 5.69 -11.66
C ASP A 29 28.38 5.83 -11.00
N TYR A 30 28.38 6.09 -9.70
CA TYR A 30 27.19 6.37 -8.91
C TYR A 30 27.09 7.85 -8.60
N ASN A 31 27.00 8.66 -9.66
CA ASN A 31 26.88 10.11 -9.57
C ASN A 31 28.04 10.74 -8.79
N GLY A 32 29.27 10.36 -9.17
CA GLY A 32 30.50 10.81 -8.56
C GLY A 32 30.97 10.00 -7.35
N LYS A 33 30.23 8.96 -6.94
CA LYS A 33 30.67 8.00 -5.92
C LYS A 33 31.09 6.67 -6.56
N THR A 34 32.16 6.10 -6.06
CA THR A 34 32.66 4.77 -6.41
C THR A 34 32.02 3.69 -5.55
N TYR A 35 32.14 2.43 -5.97
CA TYR A 35 31.70 1.27 -5.20
C TYR A 35 32.28 1.24 -3.78
N GLN A 36 33.60 1.48 -3.66
CA GLN A 36 34.32 1.44 -2.38
C GLN A 36 33.92 2.59 -1.45
N GLU A 37 33.62 3.77 -1.99
CA GLU A 37 33.12 4.91 -1.20
C GLU A 37 31.74 4.60 -0.63
N LEU A 38 30.85 3.98 -1.42
CA LEU A 38 29.54 3.56 -0.95
C LEU A 38 29.60 2.42 0.08
N GLU A 39 30.52 1.48 -0.10
CA GLU A 39 30.79 0.43 0.90
C GLU A 39 31.32 1.03 2.21
N THR A 40 32.20 2.03 2.12
CA THR A 40 32.73 2.74 3.29
C THR A 40 31.62 3.52 4.00
N GLU A 41 30.80 4.25 3.25
CA GLU A 41 29.66 4.98 3.77
C GLU A 41 28.65 4.04 4.45
N MET A 42 28.32 2.92 3.82
CA MET A 42 27.48 1.87 4.42
C MET A 42 28.00 1.45 5.81
N ASN A 43 29.29 1.16 5.92
CA ASN A 43 29.89 0.78 7.21
C ASN A 43 29.89 1.94 8.23
N GLN A 44 29.98 3.19 7.77
CA GLN A 44 29.84 4.36 8.65
C GLN A 44 28.41 4.45 9.21
N TYR A 45 27.38 4.26 8.38
CA TYR A 45 25.98 4.26 8.84
C TYR A 45 25.73 3.17 9.89
N VAL A 46 26.20 1.94 9.63
CA VAL A 46 26.11 0.84 10.60
C VAL A 46 26.76 1.23 11.93
N SER A 47 27.94 1.87 11.88
CA SER A 47 28.66 2.31 13.07
C SER A 47 27.97 3.43 13.83
N VAL A 48 27.42 4.42 13.11
CA VAL A 48 26.70 5.57 13.70
C VAL A 48 25.42 5.08 14.38
N ILE A 49 24.63 4.23 13.72
CA ILE A 49 23.40 3.68 14.31
C ILE A 49 23.72 2.82 15.53
N GLY A 50 24.77 2.00 15.50
CA GLY A 50 25.22 1.24 16.69
C GLY A 50 25.66 2.14 17.84
N MET A 51 26.27 3.30 17.55
CA MET A 51 26.62 4.30 18.56
C MET A 51 25.38 4.97 19.14
N LEU A 52 24.39 5.31 18.31
CA LEU A 52 23.11 5.88 18.74
C LEU A 52 22.31 4.87 19.59
N HIS A 53 22.27 3.61 19.19
CA HIS A 53 21.73 2.52 20.02
C HIS A 53 22.37 2.51 21.41
N SER A 54 23.71 2.54 21.47
CA SER A 54 24.45 2.54 22.74
C SER A 54 24.14 3.77 23.61
N SER A 55 23.91 4.94 22.98
CA SER A 55 23.54 6.17 23.70
C SER A 55 22.12 6.11 24.24
N VAL A 56 21.17 5.54 23.48
CA VAL A 56 19.80 5.26 23.92
C VAL A 56 19.81 4.29 25.10
N ALA A 57 20.54 3.17 24.99
CA ALA A 57 20.66 2.20 26.07
C ALA A 57 21.22 2.82 27.36
N SER A 58 22.27 3.65 27.24
CA SER A 58 22.86 4.38 28.37
C SER A 58 21.87 5.37 28.99
N PHE A 59 21.08 6.08 28.18
CA PHE A 59 20.05 7.01 28.65
C PHE A 59 18.93 6.28 29.40
N VAL A 60 18.45 5.16 28.86
CA VAL A 60 17.42 4.31 29.49
C VAL A 60 17.91 3.82 30.86
N GLU A 61 19.15 3.34 30.95
CA GLU A 61 19.75 2.89 32.21
C GLU A 61 19.89 4.04 33.22
N GLN A 62 20.43 5.18 32.80
CA GLN A 62 20.64 6.35 33.68
C GLN A 62 19.32 6.88 34.27
N ASN A 63 18.24 6.82 33.50
CA ASN A 63 16.91 7.26 33.93
C ASN A 63 16.09 6.14 34.59
N ASN A 64 16.68 4.96 34.78
CA ASN A 64 16.04 3.81 35.42
C ASN A 64 14.72 3.42 34.71
N MET A 65 14.69 3.60 33.39
CA MET A 65 13.57 3.29 32.49
C MET A 65 13.69 1.86 31.98
N LYS A 66 12.60 1.32 31.43
CA LYS A 66 12.68 0.10 30.62
C LYS A 66 12.95 0.45 29.16
N PRO A 67 13.66 -0.40 28.39
CA PRO A 67 13.89 -0.16 26.97
C PRO A 67 12.60 0.03 26.16
N GLU A 68 11.54 -0.72 26.49
CA GLU A 68 10.24 -0.59 25.82
C GLU A 68 9.51 0.73 26.09
N ASP A 69 9.90 1.46 27.14
CA ASP A 69 9.30 2.75 27.53
C ASP A 69 10.02 3.95 26.86
N PHE A 70 11.10 3.71 26.10
CA PHE A 70 11.80 4.77 25.39
C PHE A 70 10.99 5.26 24.19
N ASP A 71 10.75 6.58 24.13
CA ASP A 71 10.01 7.21 23.04
C ASP A 71 10.93 7.57 21.86
N TYR A 72 11.04 6.67 20.89
CA TYR A 72 11.84 6.88 19.68
C TYR A 72 11.35 8.07 18.82
N SER A 73 10.11 8.54 19.00
CA SER A 73 9.63 9.73 18.26
C SER A 73 10.40 11.00 18.63
N GLN A 74 11.04 11.03 19.81
CA GLN A 74 11.93 12.12 20.18
C GLN A 74 13.20 12.14 19.31
N MET A 75 13.68 10.99 18.83
CA MET A 75 14.87 10.92 17.98
C MET A 75 14.68 11.57 16.62
N THR A 76 13.46 11.54 16.10
CA THR A 76 13.09 12.15 14.81
C THR A 76 12.40 13.50 14.97
N SER A 77 12.43 14.10 16.16
CA SER A 77 11.99 15.48 16.37
C SER A 77 12.88 16.49 15.65
N GLU A 78 12.31 17.60 15.20
CA GLU A 78 13.06 18.66 14.50
C GLU A 78 14.25 19.17 15.31
N GLU A 79 14.09 19.31 16.64
CA GLU A 79 15.16 19.72 17.56
C GLU A 79 16.32 18.72 17.57
N THR A 80 16.01 17.42 17.68
CA THR A 80 17.02 16.37 17.70
C THR A 80 17.73 16.28 16.36
N ILE A 81 16.98 16.26 15.25
CA ILE A 81 17.56 16.26 13.90
C ILE A 81 18.54 17.43 13.71
N GLU A 82 18.15 18.65 14.08
CA GLU A 82 19.03 19.81 13.92
C GLU A 82 20.26 19.74 14.83
N SER A 83 20.14 19.20 16.05
CA SER A 83 21.27 19.00 16.95
C SER A 83 22.29 18.00 16.40
N TYR A 84 21.81 16.90 15.81
CA TYR A 84 22.62 15.80 15.28
C TYR A 84 23.20 16.08 13.89
N LYS A 85 22.57 16.96 13.13
CA LYS A 85 23.06 17.46 11.84
C LYS A 85 24.45 18.09 11.92
N SER A 86 24.76 18.76 13.03
CA SER A 86 26.10 19.33 13.28
C SER A 86 27.20 18.27 13.41
N TYR A 87 26.83 17.04 13.79
CA TYR A 87 27.71 15.88 13.89
C TYR A 87 27.72 15.03 12.61
N GLY A 88 27.04 15.48 11.55
CA GLY A 88 26.94 14.77 10.28
C GLY A 88 25.94 13.62 10.26
N VAL A 89 25.12 13.48 11.31
CA VAL A 89 24.06 12.47 11.40
C VAL A 89 22.80 13.01 10.76
N ASN A 90 22.17 12.23 9.89
CA ASN A 90 20.93 12.60 9.22
C ASN A 90 19.68 11.99 9.86
N GLU A 91 18.52 12.44 9.40
CA GLU A 91 17.21 11.98 9.87
C GLU A 91 17.01 10.47 9.67
N GLN A 92 17.53 9.90 8.58
CA GLN A 92 17.36 8.49 8.25
C GLN A 92 18.16 7.58 9.19
N GLU A 93 19.35 8.01 9.63
CA GLU A 93 20.11 7.33 10.68
C GLU A 93 19.37 7.35 12.02
N LEU A 94 18.82 8.49 12.41
CA LEU A 94 18.03 8.63 13.65
C LEU A 94 16.77 7.76 13.61
N ALA A 95 16.05 7.75 12.49
CA ALA A 95 14.85 6.94 12.29
C ALA A 95 15.14 5.43 12.29
N ALA A 96 16.35 5.02 11.89
CA ALA A 96 16.73 3.61 11.85
C ALA A 96 17.03 3.01 13.24
N VAL A 97 17.29 3.84 14.26
CA VAL A 97 17.65 3.36 15.61
C VAL A 97 16.58 2.48 16.22
N GLU A 98 15.29 2.83 16.08
CA GLU A 98 14.20 1.97 16.56
C GLU A 98 14.25 0.57 15.93
N SER A 99 14.52 0.49 14.62
CA SER A 99 14.62 -0.78 13.92
C SER A 99 15.86 -1.57 14.37
N TRP A 100 16.98 -0.89 14.59
CA TRP A 100 18.19 -1.49 15.15
C TRP A 100 17.94 -2.08 16.55
N ASP A 101 17.33 -1.32 17.45
CA ASP A 101 17.04 -1.74 18.82
C ASP A 101 16.08 -2.92 18.85
N ASN A 102 15.08 -2.94 17.95
CA ASN A 102 14.18 -4.08 17.78
C ASN A 102 14.89 -5.35 17.29
N ILE A 103 15.91 -5.22 16.44
CA ILE A 103 16.76 -6.33 16.01
C ILE A 103 17.61 -6.82 17.17
N VAL A 104 18.24 -5.91 17.92
CA VAL A 104 19.07 -6.25 19.08
C VAL A 104 18.24 -6.97 20.15
N ALA A 105 17.06 -6.46 20.46
CA ALA A 105 16.15 -7.07 21.43
C ALA A 105 15.70 -8.49 21.04
N GLN A 106 15.59 -8.79 19.74
CA GLN A 106 15.13 -10.09 19.25
C GLN A 106 16.25 -11.09 19.00
N TYR A 107 17.40 -10.62 18.52
CA TYR A 107 18.45 -11.48 17.97
C TYR A 107 19.80 -11.32 18.67
N GLY A 108 19.90 -10.44 19.67
CA GLY A 108 21.13 -10.15 20.41
C GLY A 108 22.00 -9.11 19.72
N GLU A 109 23.26 -9.02 20.15
CA GLU A 109 24.18 -7.97 19.71
C GLU A 109 24.75 -8.23 18.32
N LEU A 110 25.22 -7.18 17.64
CA LEU A 110 25.95 -7.30 16.39
C LEU A 110 27.27 -8.07 16.65
N ASP A 111 27.43 -9.23 16.02
CA ASP A 111 28.64 -10.05 16.08
C ASP A 111 29.63 -9.66 14.97
N ARG A 112 29.14 -9.55 13.74
CA ARG A 112 29.97 -9.20 12.57
C ARG A 112 29.19 -8.63 11.39
N THR A 113 29.91 -7.95 10.52
CA THR A 113 29.48 -7.50 9.20
C THR A 113 30.13 -8.36 8.13
N ASP A 114 29.36 -8.83 7.15
CA ASP A 114 29.89 -9.53 5.99
C ASP A 114 30.25 -8.52 4.88
N ALA A 115 31.52 -8.11 4.84
CA ALA A 115 32.00 -7.17 3.83
C ALA A 115 31.86 -7.69 2.40
N GLU A 116 31.90 -9.01 2.18
CA GLU A 116 31.77 -9.58 0.83
C GLU A 116 30.33 -9.56 0.32
N SER A 117 29.35 -9.43 1.22
CA SER A 117 27.92 -9.34 0.90
C SER A 117 27.48 -7.97 0.37
N PHE A 118 28.36 -6.95 0.40
CA PHE A 118 27.99 -5.62 -0.05
C PHE A 118 27.60 -5.65 -1.52
N THR A 119 26.43 -5.10 -1.86
CA THR A 119 25.96 -5.00 -3.25
C THR A 119 25.35 -3.64 -3.52
N ILE A 120 25.34 -3.24 -4.80
CA ILE A 120 24.70 -2.02 -5.26
C ILE A 120 23.72 -2.37 -6.37
N ASN A 121 22.47 -1.96 -6.21
CA ASN A 121 21.41 -2.12 -7.19
C ASN A 121 20.91 -0.75 -7.66
N LYS A 122 20.99 -0.49 -8.96
CA LYS A 122 20.46 0.73 -9.56
C LYS A 122 19.19 0.40 -10.35
N ALA A 123 18.06 0.93 -9.91
CA ALA A 123 16.76 0.74 -10.54
C ALA A 123 16.09 2.09 -10.83
N GLY A 124 16.10 2.50 -12.10
CA GLY A 124 15.51 3.76 -12.52
C GLY A 124 16.15 4.97 -11.85
N ASN A 125 15.43 5.54 -10.89
CA ASN A 125 15.76 6.77 -10.17
C ASN A 125 16.33 6.53 -8.77
N THR A 126 16.44 5.27 -8.36
CA THR A 126 16.93 4.86 -7.04
C THR A 126 18.18 4.01 -7.17
N THR A 127 19.17 4.31 -6.33
CA THR A 127 20.33 3.46 -6.09
C THR A 127 20.18 2.88 -4.69
N THR A 128 20.29 1.57 -4.55
CA THR A 128 20.17 0.88 -3.27
C THR A 128 21.47 0.15 -2.99
N THR A 129 21.92 0.20 -1.74
CA THR A 129 23.09 -0.57 -1.29
C THR A 129 22.67 -1.50 -0.17
N ASP A 130 23.10 -2.75 -0.23
CA ASP A 130 22.76 -3.77 0.76
C ASP A 130 24.04 -4.35 1.38
N ILE A 131 24.02 -4.65 2.67
CA ILE A 131 25.04 -5.45 3.35
C ILE A 131 24.39 -6.39 4.38
N SER A 132 24.94 -7.59 4.53
CA SER A 132 24.52 -8.57 5.54
C SER A 132 25.25 -8.33 6.86
N LEU A 133 24.47 -8.22 7.93
CA LEU A 133 24.90 -8.15 9.32
C LEU A 133 24.50 -9.44 10.04
N TYR A 134 25.35 -9.93 10.94
CA TYR A 134 25.05 -11.10 11.77
C TYR A 134 24.92 -10.68 13.22
N PHE A 135 23.72 -10.85 13.77
CA PHE A 135 23.41 -10.62 15.17
C PHE A 135 23.39 -11.94 15.92
N LYS A 136 23.84 -11.95 17.17
CA LYS A 136 24.02 -13.16 17.96
C LYS A 136 23.51 -12.95 19.38
N ASN A 137 22.62 -13.85 19.79
CA ASN A 137 22.08 -13.85 21.15
C ASN A 137 23.00 -14.55 22.16
N GLU A 138 22.66 -14.48 23.44
CA GLU A 138 23.42 -15.10 24.52
C GLU A 138 23.54 -16.63 24.36
N ASP A 139 22.56 -17.28 23.73
CA ASP A 139 22.55 -18.72 23.42
C ASP A 139 23.48 -19.08 22.24
N GLY A 140 24.07 -18.09 21.57
CA GLY A 140 24.96 -18.26 20.42
C GLY A 140 24.26 -18.54 19.10
N VAL A 141 22.95 -18.31 19.01
CA VAL A 141 22.17 -18.40 17.77
C VAL A 141 22.39 -17.13 16.96
N GLU A 142 22.91 -17.30 15.74
CA GLU A 142 23.13 -16.19 14.82
C GLU A 142 21.92 -15.97 13.90
N LYS A 143 21.60 -14.71 13.65
CA LYS A 143 20.61 -14.28 12.68
C LYS A 143 21.21 -13.28 11.70
N GLU A 144 21.09 -13.59 10.42
CA GLU A 144 21.41 -12.67 9.34
C GLU A 144 20.31 -11.59 9.20
N VAL A 145 20.74 -10.34 9.08
CA VAL A 145 19.95 -9.13 8.95
C VAL A 145 20.48 -8.35 7.76
N ILE A 146 19.60 -7.90 6.88
CA ILE A 146 19.96 -7.04 5.75
C ILE A 146 19.84 -5.60 6.19
N PHE A 147 20.94 -4.87 6.01
CA PHE A 147 21.01 -3.43 6.17
C PHE A 147 21.04 -2.80 4.78
N GLU A 148 20.03 -2.00 4.47
CA GLU A 148 19.79 -1.40 3.16
C GLU A 148 19.79 0.13 3.28
N ILE A 149 20.47 0.81 2.36
CA ILE A 149 20.39 2.28 2.22
C ILE A 149 19.85 2.60 0.82
N VAL A 150 18.85 3.47 0.77
CA VAL A 150 18.21 3.91 -0.48
C VAL A 150 18.58 5.35 -0.78
N TYR A 151 19.19 5.56 -1.94
CA TYR A 151 19.62 6.85 -2.46
C TYR A 151 18.79 7.27 -3.67
N LYS A 152 18.61 8.57 -3.86
CA LYS A 152 18.24 9.15 -5.17
C LYS A 152 19.44 9.06 -6.13
N SER A 153 19.28 8.40 -7.27
CA SER A 153 20.41 8.15 -8.19
C SER A 153 21.04 9.40 -8.81
N TRP A 154 20.37 10.56 -8.80
CA TRP A 154 20.85 11.79 -9.45
C TRP A 154 21.59 12.75 -8.52
N ASN A 155 21.50 12.57 -7.19
CA ASN A 155 22.22 13.42 -6.21
C ASN A 155 22.83 12.63 -5.05
N MET A 156 22.64 11.32 -4.98
CA MET A 156 23.09 10.45 -3.89
C MET A 156 22.62 10.91 -2.50
N GLU A 157 21.49 11.60 -2.45
CA GLU A 157 20.82 11.93 -1.20
C GLU A 157 20.16 10.66 -0.65
N VAL A 158 20.42 10.35 0.62
CA VAL A 158 19.80 9.22 1.32
C VAL A 158 18.33 9.54 1.60
N THR A 159 17.47 8.62 1.19
CA THR A 159 16.01 8.72 1.35
C THR A 159 15.44 7.70 2.32
N GLY A 160 16.23 6.68 2.69
CA GLY A 160 15.83 5.68 3.64
C GLY A 160 16.97 4.78 4.04
N VAL A 161 16.87 4.27 5.27
CA VAL A 161 17.72 3.22 5.84
C VAL A 161 16.76 2.16 6.37
N THR A 162 16.93 0.92 5.91
CA THR A 162 16.06 -0.21 6.28
C THR A 162 16.91 -1.29 6.93
N ILE A 163 16.45 -1.81 8.06
CA ILE A 163 17.12 -2.90 8.79
C ILE A 163 16.09 -4.01 8.98
N GLU A 164 16.24 -5.12 8.26
CA GLU A 164 15.28 -6.22 8.29
C GLU A 164 15.97 -7.58 8.43
N PRO A 165 15.37 -8.54 9.17
CA PRO A 165 15.89 -9.91 9.20
C PRO A 165 15.92 -10.50 7.79
N TYR A 166 17.01 -11.19 7.45
CA TYR A 166 17.10 -11.89 6.19
C TYR A 166 15.99 -12.94 6.09
N LYS A 167 15.27 -12.87 4.96
CA LYS A 167 14.22 -13.80 4.56
C LYS A 167 14.71 -14.54 3.33
N SER A 168 14.62 -15.87 3.38
CA SER A 168 15.02 -16.71 2.26
C SER A 168 14.18 -16.41 1.01
N LEU A 169 14.70 -16.74 -0.18
CA LEU A 169 13.94 -16.60 -1.43
C LEU A 169 12.60 -17.33 -1.36
N THR A 170 12.55 -18.53 -0.76
CA THR A 170 11.31 -19.28 -0.57
C THR A 170 10.33 -18.51 0.31
N GLU A 171 10.76 -17.97 1.46
CA GLU A 171 9.90 -17.16 2.32
C GLU A 171 9.39 -15.89 1.62
N LYS A 172 10.28 -15.18 0.91
CA LYS A 172 9.92 -14.00 0.13
C LYS A 172 8.89 -14.35 -0.95
N MET A 173 9.11 -15.44 -1.70
CA MET A 173 8.21 -15.91 -2.75
C MET A 173 6.87 -16.42 -2.19
N THR A 174 6.87 -17.14 -1.07
CA THR A 174 5.65 -17.60 -0.40
C THR A 174 4.85 -16.40 0.10
N LYS A 175 5.49 -15.41 0.72
CA LYS A 175 4.82 -14.19 1.21
C LYS A 175 4.24 -13.36 0.05
N ALA A 176 5.00 -13.18 -1.03
CA ALA A 176 4.53 -12.50 -2.23
C ALA A 176 3.38 -13.26 -2.92
N GLY A 177 3.48 -14.59 -3.00
CA GLY A 177 2.44 -15.47 -3.52
C GLY A 177 1.15 -15.39 -2.72
N LEU A 178 1.23 -15.41 -1.39
CA LEU A 178 0.08 -15.21 -0.51
C LEU A 178 -0.60 -13.86 -0.75
N ASN A 179 0.16 -12.77 -0.87
CA ASN A 179 -0.41 -11.46 -1.19
C ASN A 179 -1.09 -11.44 -2.58
N THR A 180 -0.53 -12.14 -3.56
CA THR A 180 -1.11 -12.26 -4.91
C THR A 180 -2.43 -13.03 -4.87
N VAL A 181 -2.46 -14.16 -4.16
CA VAL A 181 -3.69 -14.96 -4.02
C VAL A 181 -4.76 -14.17 -3.27
N ILE A 182 -4.40 -13.49 -2.18
CA ILE A 182 -5.35 -12.69 -1.40
C ILE A 182 -5.91 -11.54 -2.24
N SER A 183 -5.05 -10.74 -2.88
CA SER A 183 -5.49 -9.61 -3.71
C SER A 183 -6.37 -10.04 -4.89
N MET A 184 -5.99 -11.11 -5.60
CA MET A 184 -6.80 -11.66 -6.69
C MET A 184 -8.15 -12.21 -6.18
N SER A 185 -8.16 -12.86 -5.01
CA SER A 185 -9.38 -13.41 -4.41
C SER A 185 -10.36 -12.32 -4.01
N VAL A 186 -9.87 -11.24 -3.39
CA VAL A 186 -10.71 -10.10 -2.99
C VAL A 186 -11.36 -9.45 -4.21
N VAL A 187 -10.59 -9.20 -5.27
CA VAL A 187 -11.13 -8.67 -6.52
C VAL A 187 -12.24 -9.58 -7.08
N PHE A 188 -12.02 -10.89 -7.08
CA PHE A 188 -13.01 -11.86 -7.55
C PHE A 188 -14.31 -11.84 -6.72
N VAL A 189 -14.19 -11.79 -5.40
CA VAL A 189 -15.35 -11.69 -4.48
C VAL A 189 -16.13 -10.40 -4.72
N VAL A 190 -15.46 -9.27 -4.87
CA VAL A 190 -16.11 -7.98 -5.16
C VAL A 190 -16.87 -8.03 -6.48
N LEU A 191 -16.30 -8.63 -7.53
CA LEU A 191 -17.00 -8.81 -8.81
C LEU A 191 -18.25 -9.69 -8.69
N ILE A 192 -18.20 -10.76 -7.88
CA ILE A 192 -19.39 -11.59 -7.60
C ILE A 192 -20.47 -10.77 -6.88
N VAL A 193 -20.09 -9.98 -5.88
CA VAL A 193 -21.04 -9.15 -5.13
C VAL A 193 -21.70 -8.11 -6.05
N ILE A 194 -20.93 -7.42 -6.88
CA ILE A 194 -21.48 -6.47 -7.87
C ILE A 194 -22.45 -7.17 -8.83
N SER A 195 -22.08 -8.37 -9.31
CA SER A 195 -22.95 -9.18 -10.17
C SER A 195 -24.28 -9.53 -9.50
N LEU A 196 -24.25 -9.93 -8.22
CA LEU A 196 -25.45 -10.22 -7.44
C LEU A 196 -26.32 -8.99 -7.20
N ILE A 197 -25.72 -7.82 -6.95
CA ILE A 197 -26.45 -6.56 -6.76
C ILE A 197 -27.17 -6.16 -8.06
N ILE A 198 -26.49 -6.21 -9.21
CA ILE A 198 -27.10 -5.93 -10.52
C ILE A 198 -28.22 -6.94 -10.81
N SER A 199 -27.99 -8.21 -10.50
CA SER A 199 -29.01 -9.26 -10.63
C SER A 199 -30.23 -8.98 -9.74
N ALA A 200 -30.03 -8.52 -8.51
CA ALA A 200 -31.09 -8.13 -7.60
C ALA A 200 -31.89 -6.92 -8.13
N PHE A 201 -31.24 -5.95 -8.79
CA PHE A 201 -31.96 -4.85 -9.45
C PHE A 201 -32.84 -5.32 -10.61
N ASN A 202 -32.50 -6.42 -11.29
CA ASN A 202 -33.34 -7.02 -12.32
C ASN A 202 -34.60 -7.72 -11.76
N ILE A 203 -34.73 -7.85 -10.43
CA ILE A 203 -35.92 -8.43 -9.78
C ILE A 203 -37.08 -7.42 -9.72
N PHE A 204 -36.80 -6.12 -9.64
CA PHE A 204 -37.83 -5.07 -9.60
C PHE A 204 -38.78 -5.08 -10.83
N PRO A 205 -38.31 -5.12 -12.09
CA PRO A 205 -39.21 -5.21 -13.25
C PRO A 205 -40.00 -6.53 -13.31
N TYR A 206 -39.50 -7.62 -12.70
CA TYR A 206 -40.23 -8.89 -12.62
C TYR A 206 -41.40 -8.82 -11.62
N LEU A 207 -41.20 -8.15 -10.48
CA LEU A 207 -42.24 -7.92 -9.47
C LEU A 207 -43.34 -6.97 -9.98
N GLU A 208 -43.00 -5.96 -10.77
CA GLU A 208 -43.98 -5.08 -11.42
C GLU A 208 -44.84 -5.82 -12.46
N LYS A 209 -44.23 -6.64 -13.31
CA LYS A 209 -44.96 -7.48 -14.28
C LYS A 209 -45.91 -8.45 -13.59
N ARG A 210 -45.46 -9.08 -12.50
CA ARG A 210 -46.29 -9.99 -11.69
C ARG A 210 -47.46 -9.29 -10.99
N LYS A 211 -47.29 -8.03 -10.55
CA LYS A 211 -48.41 -7.20 -10.03
C LYS A 211 -49.40 -6.83 -11.14
N LYS A 212 -48.93 -6.48 -12.34
CA LYS A 212 -49.79 -6.18 -13.50
C LYS A 212 -50.57 -7.40 -13.99
N GLU A 213 -49.95 -8.58 -14.07
CA GLU A 213 -50.64 -9.83 -14.43
C GLU A 213 -51.70 -10.25 -13.39
N LYS A 214 -51.43 -10.07 -12.09
CA LYS A 214 -52.42 -10.32 -11.03
C LYS A 214 -53.59 -9.33 -11.05
N ALA A 215 -53.39 -8.09 -11.51
CA ALA A 215 -54.46 -7.13 -11.69
C ALA A 215 -55.34 -7.46 -12.92
N GLN A 216 -54.76 -8.03 -13.96
CA GLN A 216 -55.46 -8.37 -15.21
C GLN A 216 -56.30 -9.66 -15.10
N GLN A 217 -55.95 -10.58 -14.19
CA GLN A 217 -56.71 -11.81 -13.95
C GLN A 217 -58.00 -11.61 -13.12
N VAL A 218 -58.21 -10.44 -12.51
CA VAL A 218 -59.44 -10.09 -11.77
C VAL A 218 -60.52 -9.44 -12.68
N SER A 219 -60.17 -9.07 -13.93
CA SER A 219 -61.05 -8.33 -14.85
C SER A 219 -61.77 -9.22 -15.89
N ALA A 220 -62.28 -10.38 -15.49
CA ALA A 220 -63.14 -11.21 -16.35
C ALA A 220 -64.46 -11.57 -15.66
N ALA A 221 -65.31 -10.55 -15.44
CA ALA A 221 -66.76 -10.66 -15.27
C ALA A 221 -67.42 -9.34 -15.69
N PRO A 222 -68.65 -9.37 -16.25
CA PRO A 222 -69.05 -8.46 -17.33
C PRO A 222 -69.51 -7.08 -16.88
N ALA A 223 -69.42 -6.17 -17.85
CA ALA A 223 -69.65 -4.74 -17.81
C ALA A 223 -70.99 -4.30 -17.19
N VAL A 224 -70.91 -3.21 -16.42
CA VAL A 224 -72.00 -2.24 -16.27
C VAL A 224 -71.44 -0.87 -16.63
N GLU A 225 -72.07 -0.23 -17.60
CA GLU A 225 -71.81 1.14 -18.04
C GLU A 225 -71.99 2.12 -16.88
N THR A 226 -71.02 3.01 -16.67
CA THR A 226 -71.30 4.37 -16.20
C THR A 226 -70.22 5.32 -16.70
N VAL A 227 -70.69 6.37 -17.36
CA VAL A 227 -69.93 7.48 -17.92
C VAL A 227 -69.47 8.41 -16.80
N ALA A 228 -68.18 8.73 -16.75
CA ALA A 228 -67.68 10.03 -16.30
C ALA A 228 -66.21 10.19 -16.72
N THR A 229 -65.98 11.06 -17.68
CA THR A 229 -64.67 11.60 -18.04
C THR A 229 -64.06 12.29 -16.83
N THR A 230 -62.85 11.90 -16.44
CA THR A 230 -61.93 12.76 -15.69
C THR A 230 -60.54 12.52 -16.27
N GLU A 231 -59.95 13.60 -16.75
CA GLU A 231 -58.65 13.63 -17.42
C GLU A 231 -57.58 12.97 -16.56
N VAL A 232 -56.93 11.96 -17.13
CA VAL A 232 -55.67 11.42 -16.61
C VAL A 232 -54.61 12.48 -16.93
N VAL A 233 -54.29 13.30 -15.94
CA VAL A 233 -53.04 14.05 -15.95
C VAL A 233 -51.94 13.03 -15.69
N GLU A 234 -51.02 12.88 -16.65
CA GLU A 234 -49.72 12.24 -16.46
C GLU A 234 -48.93 13.02 -15.40
N GLU A 235 -49.17 12.77 -14.12
CA GLU A 235 -48.31 13.23 -13.01
C GLU A 235 -47.31 12.15 -12.57
N THR A 236 -47.33 10.97 -13.19
CA THR A 236 -46.49 9.84 -12.78
C THR A 236 -45.03 9.92 -13.22
N ASP A 237 -44.68 10.75 -14.20
CA ASP A 237 -43.32 10.74 -14.78
C ASP A 237 -42.32 11.54 -13.92
N ASP A 238 -42.78 12.60 -13.23
CA ASP A 238 -41.89 13.50 -12.46
C ASP A 238 -41.77 13.13 -10.97
N LEU A 239 -42.49 12.13 -10.45
CA LEU A 239 -42.46 11.79 -9.02
C LEU A 239 -41.08 11.33 -8.55
N GLU A 240 -40.35 10.58 -9.37
CA GLU A 240 -38.97 10.16 -9.07
C GLU A 240 -38.02 11.35 -9.05
N LEU A 241 -38.15 12.26 -10.02
CA LEU A 241 -37.39 13.51 -10.10
C LEU A 241 -37.67 14.42 -8.89
N VAL A 242 -38.94 14.59 -8.52
CA VAL A 242 -39.37 15.35 -7.34
C VAL A 242 -38.81 14.74 -6.06
N ALA A 243 -38.78 13.41 -5.93
CA ALA A 243 -38.24 12.72 -4.76
C ALA A 243 -36.72 12.90 -4.61
N VAL A 244 -35.96 12.81 -5.71
CA VAL A 244 -34.50 13.02 -5.69
C VAL A 244 -34.17 14.48 -5.37
N ILE A 245 -34.90 15.43 -5.96
CA ILE A 245 -34.69 16.86 -5.69
C ILE A 245 -35.03 17.17 -4.23
N ALA A 246 -36.12 16.60 -3.69
CA ALA A 246 -36.46 16.79 -2.29
C ALA A 246 -35.40 16.19 -1.35
N ALA A 247 -34.91 14.98 -1.62
CA ALA A 247 -33.84 14.39 -0.82
C ALA A 247 -32.55 15.24 -0.85
N ALA A 248 -32.19 15.80 -2.02
CA ALA A 248 -31.02 16.64 -2.18
C ALA A 248 -31.12 17.97 -1.40
N ILE A 249 -32.29 18.63 -1.42
CA ILE A 249 -32.53 19.87 -0.66
C ILE A 249 -32.49 19.59 0.84
N ALA A 250 -33.18 18.53 1.30
CA ALA A 250 -33.17 18.12 2.69
C ALA A 250 -31.74 17.81 3.20
N ALA A 251 -30.92 17.14 2.39
CA ALA A 251 -29.53 16.86 2.72
C ALA A 251 -28.64 18.12 2.75
N SER A 252 -28.86 19.08 1.86
CA SER A 252 -28.07 20.31 1.78
C SER A 252 -28.42 21.33 2.85
N GLU A 253 -29.70 21.42 3.25
CA GLU A 253 -30.19 22.40 4.22
C GLU A 253 -30.36 21.80 5.63
N GLY A 254 -30.19 20.50 5.78
CA GLY A 254 -30.35 19.80 7.06
C GLY A 254 -31.79 19.80 7.59
N CYS A 255 -32.77 19.93 6.70
CA CYS A 255 -34.20 20.01 7.04
C CYS A 255 -34.94 18.71 6.63
N SER A 256 -36.19 18.55 7.08
CA SER A 256 -37.01 17.40 6.71
C SER A 256 -37.65 17.61 5.34
N THR A 257 -37.86 16.52 4.59
CA THR A 257 -38.58 16.56 3.30
C THR A 257 -40.06 16.97 3.44
N SER A 258 -40.57 17.07 4.68
CA SER A 258 -41.90 17.61 4.99
C SER A 258 -41.97 19.14 5.00
N ASP A 259 -40.82 19.82 5.05
CA ASP A 259 -40.76 21.26 5.31
C ASP A 259 -40.92 22.10 4.04
N PHE A 260 -40.90 21.48 2.87
CA PHE A 260 -41.02 22.12 1.56
C PHE A 260 -41.72 21.21 0.54
N VAL A 261 -42.22 21.80 -0.54
CA VAL A 261 -42.92 21.08 -1.62
C VAL A 261 -42.25 21.38 -2.96
N VAL A 262 -41.75 20.34 -3.63
CA VAL A 262 -41.16 20.44 -4.98
C VAL A 262 -42.24 20.11 -6.01
N ARG A 263 -42.45 21.02 -6.97
CA ARG A 263 -43.45 20.88 -8.05
C ARG A 263 -42.86 21.32 -9.38
N SER A 264 -43.25 20.64 -10.45
CA SER A 264 -42.90 21.03 -11.83
C SER A 264 -43.61 22.34 -12.22
N ILE A 265 -42.90 23.25 -12.90
CA ILE A 265 -43.48 24.50 -13.45
C ILE A 265 -43.08 24.62 -14.92
N ASN A 266 -44.06 24.49 -15.81
CA ASN A 266 -43.89 24.81 -17.22
C ASN A 266 -44.26 26.28 -17.48
N ARG A 267 -43.27 27.08 -17.87
CA ARG A 267 -43.47 28.49 -18.26
C ARG A 267 -43.82 28.53 -19.75
N ARG A 268 -44.97 29.12 -20.10
CA ARG A 268 -45.35 29.40 -21.50
C ARG A 268 -44.46 30.49 -22.09
#